data_AF-K0TBV3-F1
#
_entry.id   AF-K0TBV3-F1
#
_cell.length_a   1.000
_cell.length_b   1.000
_cell.length_c   1.000
_cell.angle_alpha   90.00
_cell.angle_beta   90.00
_cell.angle_gamma   90.00
#
_symmetry.space_group_name_H-M   'P 1'
#
loop_
_entity.id
_entity.type
_entity.pdbx_description
1 polymer ?
#
loop_
_entity_poly.entity_id
_entity_poly.type
_entity_poly.pdbx_seq_one_letter_code
_entity_poly.pdbx_strand_id
1 'polypeptide(L)'
;MKIPCRLVMEMRIMGGSDVIMAPQRGNTHGTLSIEILTPNNVDGEEFFDFMQVVTDKWLDMKDLKGNFLRSRPHWAKQWEKLKVHGEDIVDYMRNVYADDIPEFAKLLHCVAEQGGFSLEDSMDMFSNENLDYFFKDAVMNPK
;
A
#
# COMPACT_ATOMS: atom_id res chain seq x y z
N MET A 1 28.75 -4.87 12.93
CA MET A 1 28.10 -4.70 11.61
C MET A 1 26.65 -5.11 11.78
N LYS A 2 25.69 -4.21 11.52
CA LYS A 2 24.25 -4.53 11.52
C LYS A 2 23.92 -5.35 10.27
N ILE A 3 23.10 -6.39 10.39
CA ILE A 3 22.69 -7.27 9.28
C ILE A 3 21.17 -7.45 9.40
N PRO A 4 20.39 -6.41 9.02
CA PRO A 4 18.94 -6.39 9.22
C PRO A 4 18.19 -7.32 8.27
N CYS A 5 18.73 -7.55 7.06
CA CYS A 5 18.22 -8.53 6.10
C CYS A 5 19.01 -9.85 6.22
N ARG A 6 18.43 -10.87 6.85
CA ARG A 6 19.10 -12.17 7.10
C ARG A 6 18.56 -13.33 6.26
N LEU A 7 17.61 -13.07 5.37
CA LEU A 7 17.05 -14.05 4.44
C LEU A 7 17.38 -13.64 3.01
N VAL A 8 16.36 -13.36 2.19
CA VAL A 8 16.47 -13.11 0.77
C VAL A 8 15.71 -11.85 0.41
N MET A 9 16.12 -11.23 -0.70
CA MET A 9 15.30 -10.30 -1.45
C MET A 9 14.57 -11.08 -2.53
N GLU A 10 13.26 -10.91 -2.62
CA GLU A 10 12.42 -11.52 -3.65
C GLU A 10 12.01 -10.47 -4.67
N MET A 11 12.02 -10.85 -5.95
CA MET A 11 11.65 -9.98 -7.05
C MET A 11 10.78 -10.73 -8.04
N ARG A 12 9.65 -10.13 -8.44
CA ARG A 12 8.69 -10.69 -9.39
C ARG A 12 8.25 -9.64 -10.39
N ILE A 13 8.13 -10.03 -11.66
CA ILE A 13 7.59 -9.18 -12.73
C ILE A 13 6.16 -9.62 -13.01
N MET A 14 5.25 -8.66 -13.05
CA MET A 14 3.82 -8.87 -13.22
C MET A 14 3.25 -7.89 -14.27
N GLY A 15 2.12 -8.24 -14.87
CA GLY A 15 1.36 -7.31 -15.71
C GLY A 15 0.69 -6.20 -14.89
N GLY A 16 -0.07 -5.34 -15.57
CA GLY A 16 -1.02 -4.44 -14.92
C GLY A 16 -2.22 -5.19 -14.34
N SER A 17 -3.07 -4.47 -13.60
CA SER A 17 -4.32 -5.02 -13.04
C SER A 17 -5.47 -4.03 -13.20
N ASP A 18 -6.66 -4.54 -13.50
CA ASP A 18 -7.91 -3.76 -13.53
C ASP A 18 -8.68 -3.84 -12.19
N VAL A 19 -8.14 -4.55 -11.20
CA VAL A 19 -8.73 -4.59 -9.85
C VAL A 19 -8.54 -3.24 -9.16
N ILE A 20 -9.64 -2.65 -8.67
CA ILE A 20 -9.61 -1.38 -7.93
C ILE A 20 -8.69 -1.54 -6.71
N MET A 21 -7.93 -0.49 -6.39
CA MET A 21 -6.92 -0.48 -5.33
C MET A 21 -5.74 -1.46 -5.50
N ALA A 22 -5.62 -2.19 -6.62
CA ALA A 22 -4.45 -3.04 -6.83
C ALA A 22 -3.18 -2.16 -7.00
N PRO A 23 -2.06 -2.50 -6.35
CA PRO A 23 -0.80 -1.79 -6.55
C PRO A 23 -0.35 -1.74 -8.01
N GLN A 24 -0.73 -2.74 -8.80
CA GLN A 24 -0.42 -2.89 -10.22
C GLN A 24 -1.32 -2.02 -11.14
N ARG A 25 -2.43 -1.47 -10.63
CA ARG A 25 -3.39 -0.70 -11.44
C ARG A 25 -2.75 0.61 -11.94
N GLY A 26 -2.88 0.84 -13.24
CA GLY A 26 -2.29 1.99 -13.93
C GLY A 26 -0.82 1.82 -14.33
N ASN A 27 -0.15 0.72 -13.97
CA ASN A 27 1.20 0.41 -14.44
C ASN A 27 1.16 -0.26 -15.81
N THR A 28 1.25 0.55 -16.88
CA THR A 28 1.07 0.10 -18.27
C THR A 28 2.28 -0.65 -18.85
N HIS A 29 3.48 -0.49 -18.26
CA HIS A 29 4.70 -1.14 -18.70
C HIS A 29 5.06 -2.40 -17.88
N GLY A 30 4.11 -2.89 -17.09
CA GLY A 30 4.31 -3.95 -16.10
C GLY A 30 4.65 -3.40 -14.72
N THR A 31 4.61 -4.28 -13.72
CA THR A 31 4.93 -3.99 -12.34
C THR A 31 6.06 -4.90 -11.86
N LEU A 32 7.05 -4.31 -11.20
CA LEU A 32 8.10 -5.03 -10.49
C LEU A 32 7.77 -5.04 -9.01
N SER A 33 7.39 -6.21 -8.46
CA SER A 33 7.23 -6.38 -7.00
C SER A 33 8.59 -6.78 -6.43
N ILE A 34 9.11 -5.98 -5.51
CA ILE A 34 10.38 -6.25 -4.81
C ILE A 34 10.10 -6.23 -3.32
N GLU A 35 10.57 -7.26 -2.61
CA GLU A 35 10.36 -7.42 -1.18
C GLU A 35 11.64 -7.90 -0.51
N ILE A 36 11.81 -7.54 0.75
CA ILE A 36 12.92 -8.03 1.58
C ILE A 36 12.34 -8.82 2.74
N LEU A 37 12.94 -9.98 3.00
CA LEU A 37 12.54 -10.87 4.07
C LEU A 37 13.62 -10.92 5.15
N THR A 38 13.18 -11.03 6.39
CA THR A 38 14.04 -11.30 7.54
C THR A 38 13.29 -12.15 8.56
N PRO A 39 13.97 -12.99 9.36
CA PRO A 39 13.30 -13.73 10.42
C PRO A 39 12.90 -12.81 11.57
N ASN A 40 11.82 -13.15 12.29
CA ASN A 40 11.30 -12.34 13.40
C ASN A 40 12.22 -12.23 14.62
N ASN A 41 13.40 -12.85 14.61
CA ASN A 41 14.40 -12.74 15.67
C ASN A 41 15.42 -11.60 15.41
N VAL A 42 15.26 -10.85 14.33
CA VAL A 42 15.97 -9.58 14.12
C VAL A 42 15.32 -8.52 15.00
N ASP A 43 16.15 -7.62 15.55
CA ASP A 43 15.66 -6.48 16.32
C ASP A 43 14.72 -5.60 15.47
N GLY A 44 13.56 -5.25 16.04
CA GLY A 44 12.51 -4.56 15.31
C GLY A 44 12.90 -3.14 14.89
N GLU A 45 13.65 -2.43 15.73
CA GLU A 45 14.15 -1.09 15.41
C GLU A 45 15.26 -1.17 14.34
N GLU A 46 16.19 -2.13 14.48
CA GLU A 46 17.22 -2.40 13.46
C GLU A 46 16.60 -2.67 12.08
N PHE A 47 15.55 -3.50 12.04
CA PHE A 47 14.86 -3.81 10.78
C PHE A 47 14.05 -2.62 10.27
N PHE A 48 13.40 -1.86 11.14
CA PHE A 48 12.64 -0.67 10.75
C PHE A 48 13.51 0.42 10.14
N ASP A 49 14.65 0.74 10.75
CA ASP A 49 15.63 1.68 10.20
C ASP A 49 16.06 1.26 8.79
N PHE A 50 16.28 -0.04 8.60
CA PHE A 50 16.63 -0.59 7.30
C PHE A 50 15.49 -0.49 6.28
N MET A 51 14.25 -0.79 6.68
CA MET A 51 13.07 -0.62 5.82
C MET A 51 12.93 0.82 5.34
N GLN A 52 13.18 1.81 6.20
CA GLN A 52 13.14 3.22 5.80
C GLN A 52 14.20 3.55 4.75
N VAL A 53 15.45 3.10 4.94
CA VAL A 53 16.54 3.31 3.96
C VAL A 53 16.22 2.67 2.61
N VAL A 54 15.60 1.49 2.61
CA VAL A 54 15.17 0.81 1.37
C VAL A 54 14.04 1.57 0.70
N THR A 55 13.04 1.99 1.48
CA THR A 55 11.88 2.77 1.02
C THR A 55 12.33 4.06 0.36
N ASP A 56 13.23 4.82 1.00
CA ASP A 56 13.79 6.06 0.45
C ASP A 56 14.44 5.82 -0.93
N LYS A 57 15.20 4.73 -1.07
CA LYS A 57 15.88 4.40 -2.34
C LYS A 57 14.92 3.95 -3.43
N TRP A 58 13.97 3.10 -3.10
CA TRP A 58 13.05 2.52 -4.08
C TRP A 58 12.00 3.53 -4.55
N LEU A 59 11.55 4.43 -3.67
CA LEU A 59 10.57 5.46 -4.02
C LEU A 59 11.19 6.77 -4.54
N ASP A 60 12.52 6.93 -4.53
CA ASP A 60 13.20 8.02 -5.24
C ASP A 60 13.46 7.71 -6.74
N MET A 61 13.14 6.49 -7.19
CA MET A 61 13.33 6.10 -8.58
C MET A 61 12.43 6.91 -9.52
N LYS A 62 13.01 7.33 -10.66
CA LYS A 62 12.36 8.16 -11.67
C LYS A 62 12.40 7.51 -13.05
N ASP A 63 11.40 7.84 -13.86
CA ASP A 63 11.38 7.50 -15.27
C ASP A 63 12.39 8.35 -16.08
N LEU A 64 12.52 8.07 -17.37
CA LEU A 64 13.40 8.81 -18.29
C LEU A 64 13.01 10.30 -18.45
N LYS A 65 11.82 10.70 -18.02
CA LYS A 65 11.31 12.09 -18.05
C LYS A 65 11.51 12.79 -16.71
N GLY A 66 12.07 12.11 -15.71
CA GLY A 66 12.29 12.66 -14.37
C GLY A 66 11.09 12.60 -13.44
N ASN A 67 9.99 11.95 -13.84
CA ASN A 67 8.83 11.75 -12.96
C ASN A 67 9.12 10.58 -12.02
N PHE A 68 8.66 10.66 -10.77
CA PHE A 68 8.70 9.50 -9.88
C PHE A 68 7.92 8.32 -10.47
N LEU A 69 8.44 7.12 -10.29
CA LEU A 69 7.72 5.90 -10.66
C LEU A 69 6.45 5.76 -9.80
N ARG A 70 5.40 5.14 -10.37
CA ARG A 70 4.14 4.84 -9.68
C ARG A 70 4.32 3.64 -8.73
N SER A 71 5.14 3.85 -7.70
CA SER A 71 5.47 2.85 -6.69
C SER A 71 4.41 2.82 -5.59
N ARG A 72 4.01 1.63 -5.17
CA ARG A 72 3.00 1.41 -4.14
C ARG A 72 3.44 0.24 -3.25
N PRO A 73 3.37 0.36 -1.91
CA PRO A 73 3.46 -0.76 -0.99
C PRO A 73 2.56 -1.92 -1.41
N HIS A 74 3.06 -3.14 -1.20
CA HIS A 74 2.25 -4.33 -1.33
C HIS A 74 1.35 -4.47 -0.11
N TRP A 75 0.03 -4.49 -0.28
CA TRP A 75 -0.96 -4.51 0.81
C TRP A 75 -0.68 -5.55 1.90
N ALA A 76 -0.27 -6.76 1.51
CA ALA A 76 0.02 -7.86 2.44
C ALA A 76 1.37 -7.78 3.18
N LYS A 77 2.14 -6.69 3.03
CA LYS A 77 3.46 -6.51 3.67
C LYS A 77 3.42 -5.39 4.70
N GLN A 78 4.44 -5.33 5.54
CA GLN A 78 4.60 -4.23 6.49
C GLN A 78 5.07 -2.97 5.78
N TRP A 79 4.34 -1.86 5.98
CA TRP A 79 4.71 -0.54 5.47
C TRP A 79 4.34 0.59 6.43
N GLU A 80 3.60 0.31 7.49
CA GLU A 80 3.17 1.29 8.50
C GLU A 80 4.36 2.02 9.12
N LYS A 81 4.13 3.30 9.48
CA LYS A 81 5.08 4.23 10.11
C LYS A 81 6.27 4.66 9.23
N LEU A 82 6.43 4.06 8.06
CA LEU A 82 7.42 4.54 7.09
C LEU A 82 7.05 5.93 6.58
N LYS A 83 8.03 6.60 6.01
CA LYS A 83 7.85 7.88 5.33
C LYS A 83 8.25 7.79 3.86
N VAL A 84 7.59 8.59 3.03
CA VAL A 84 7.92 8.72 1.61
C VAL A 84 8.14 10.19 1.31
N HIS A 85 9.35 10.55 0.88
CA HIS A 85 9.73 11.95 0.60
C HIS A 85 9.45 12.90 1.78
N GLY A 86 9.51 12.39 3.02
CA GLY A 86 9.23 13.12 4.26
C GLY A 86 7.77 13.12 4.70
N GLU A 87 6.84 12.65 3.86
CA GLU A 87 5.41 12.49 4.15
C GLU A 87 5.14 11.16 4.88
N ASP A 88 4.12 11.12 5.73
CA ASP A 88 3.64 9.86 6.30
C ASP A 88 3.13 8.92 5.20
N ILE A 89 3.43 7.63 5.31
CA ILE A 89 3.07 6.65 4.28
C ILE A 89 1.55 6.58 4.03
N VAL A 90 0.70 6.82 5.02
CA VAL A 90 -0.75 6.80 4.83
C VAL A 90 -1.22 7.99 4.01
N ASP A 91 -0.68 9.17 4.27
CA ASP A 91 -1.01 10.36 3.49
C ASP A 91 -0.49 10.24 2.05
N TYR A 92 0.76 9.76 1.87
CA TYR A 92 1.30 9.42 0.56
C TYR A 92 0.38 8.45 -0.20
N MET A 93 -0.06 7.39 0.46
CA MET A 93 -0.90 6.38 -0.15
C MET A 93 -2.31 6.89 -0.47
N ARG A 94 -2.92 7.71 0.39
CA ARG A 94 -4.20 8.37 0.11
C ARG A 94 -4.10 9.24 -1.14
N ASN A 95 -2.97 9.93 -1.33
CA ASN A 95 -2.70 10.71 -2.54
C ASN A 95 -2.52 9.81 -3.77
N VAL A 96 -1.75 8.72 -3.66
CA VAL A 96 -1.48 7.78 -4.76
C VAL A 96 -2.73 7.00 -5.21
N TYR A 97 -3.69 6.80 -4.31
CA TYR A 97 -4.97 6.16 -4.57
C TYR A 97 -6.14 7.16 -4.60
N ALA A 98 -5.89 8.46 -4.75
CA ALA A 98 -6.94 9.49 -4.67
C ALA A 98 -8.10 9.26 -5.65
N ASP A 99 -7.81 8.75 -6.85
CA ASP A 99 -8.83 8.42 -7.86
C ASP A 99 -9.47 7.04 -7.63
N ASP A 100 -8.71 6.10 -7.05
CA ASP A 100 -9.14 4.71 -6.85
C ASP A 100 -10.05 4.58 -5.60
N ILE A 101 -9.83 5.41 -4.56
CA ILE A 101 -10.57 5.36 -3.28
C ILE A 101 -12.07 5.65 -3.44
N PRO A 102 -12.52 6.71 -4.15
CA PRO A 102 -13.95 6.94 -4.35
C PRO A 102 -14.63 5.83 -5.15
N GLU A 103 -13.93 5.28 -6.16
CA GLU A 103 -14.41 4.14 -6.95
C GLU A 103 -14.62 2.91 -6.06
N PHE A 104 -13.64 2.64 -5.18
CA PHE A 104 -13.69 1.55 -4.22
C PHE A 104 -14.81 1.72 -3.19
N ALA A 105 -14.96 2.91 -2.61
CA ALA A 105 -16.02 3.22 -1.65
C ALA A 105 -17.41 3.00 -2.26
N LYS A 106 -17.63 3.47 -3.49
CA LYS A 106 -18.89 3.25 -4.21
C LYS A 106 -19.15 1.76 -4.47
N LEU A 107 -18.11 0.99 -4.82
CA LEU A 107 -18.24 -0.45 -5.01
C LEU A 107 -18.63 -1.15 -3.70
N LEU A 108 -17.98 -0.81 -2.59
CA LEU A 108 -18.30 -1.36 -1.26
C LEU A 108 -19.75 -1.09 -0.86
N HIS A 109 -20.23 0.14 -1.05
CA HIS A 109 -21.63 0.50 -0.84
C HIS A 109 -22.57 -0.40 -1.65
N CYS A 110 -22.31 -0.54 -2.95
CA CYS A 110 -23.16 -1.32 -3.84
C CYS A 110 -23.20 -2.81 -3.45
N VAL A 111 -22.05 -3.38 -3.05
CA VAL A 111 -21.96 -4.77 -2.60
C VAL A 111 -22.70 -4.99 -1.28
N ALA A 112 -22.58 -4.06 -0.32
CA ALA A 112 -23.31 -4.13 0.95
C ALA A 112 -24.83 -4.10 0.72
N GLU A 113 -25.31 -3.17 -0.11
CA GLU A 113 -26.74 -3.04 -0.44
C GLU A 113 -27.29 -4.30 -1.14
N GLN A 114 -26.53 -4.88 -2.07
CA GLN A 114 -26.90 -6.14 -2.74
C GLN A 114 -26.99 -7.32 -1.75
N GLY A 115 -26.17 -7.29 -0.69
CA GLY A 115 -26.21 -8.27 0.40
C GLY A 115 -27.34 -8.03 1.41
N GLY A 116 -28.05 -6.90 1.33
CA GLY A 116 -29.07 -6.51 2.30
C GLY A 116 -28.53 -5.91 3.60
N PHE A 117 -27.29 -5.40 3.57
CA PHE A 117 -26.62 -4.75 4.71
C PHE A 117 -26.37 -3.28 4.44
N SER A 118 -26.23 -2.48 5.51
CA SER A 118 -25.64 -1.15 5.36
C SER A 118 -24.12 -1.25 5.18
N LEU A 119 -23.50 -0.17 4.69
CA LEU A 119 -22.04 -0.10 4.66
C LEU A 119 -21.45 -0.13 6.09
N GLU A 120 -22.12 0.51 7.05
CA GLU A 120 -21.72 0.50 8.46
C GLU A 120 -21.64 -0.94 9.00
N ASP A 121 -22.70 -1.74 8.80
CA ASP A 121 -22.73 -3.15 9.23
C ASP A 121 -21.59 -3.96 8.58
N SER A 122 -21.30 -3.67 7.31
CA SER A 122 -20.24 -4.35 6.57
C SER A 122 -18.85 -3.97 7.09
N MET A 123 -18.62 -2.70 7.39
CA MET A 123 -17.35 -2.22 7.96
C MET A 123 -17.17 -2.73 9.39
N ASP A 124 -18.23 -2.76 10.20
CA ASP A 124 -18.16 -3.30 11.56
C ASP A 124 -17.81 -4.80 11.59
N MET A 125 -18.26 -5.58 10.59
CA MET A 125 -17.96 -7.00 10.51
C MET A 125 -16.62 -7.35 9.84
N PHE A 126 -16.21 -6.60 8.81
CA PHE A 126 -15.10 -6.98 7.93
C PHE A 126 -13.88 -6.04 7.98
N SER A 127 -13.93 -4.95 8.75
CA SER A 127 -12.79 -4.05 8.89
C SER A 127 -11.76 -4.55 9.91
N ASN A 128 -10.64 -3.82 9.98
CA ASN A 128 -9.60 -3.94 10.99
C ASN A 128 -8.95 -2.57 11.23
N GLU A 129 -8.09 -2.46 12.23
CA GLU A 129 -7.44 -1.19 12.61
C GLU A 129 -6.73 -0.50 11.44
N ASN A 130 -6.08 -1.27 10.56
CA ASN A 130 -5.35 -0.72 9.42
C ASN A 130 -6.27 -0.23 8.30
N LEU A 131 -7.31 -1.01 7.99
CA LEU A 131 -8.32 -0.60 7.03
C LEU A 131 -9.03 0.66 7.54
N ASP A 132 -9.35 0.71 8.83
CA ASP A 132 -10.01 1.85 9.43
C ASP A 132 -9.13 3.10 9.40
N TYR A 133 -7.88 2.97 9.86
CA TYR A 133 -6.91 4.07 9.88
C TYR A 133 -6.67 4.65 8.48
N PHE A 134 -6.61 3.80 7.46
CA PHE A 134 -6.37 4.25 6.10
C PHE A 134 -7.65 4.80 5.44
N PHE A 135 -8.75 4.04 5.48
CA PHE A 135 -9.90 4.16 4.58
C PHE A 135 -11.19 4.62 5.23
N LYS A 136 -11.39 4.47 6.55
CA LYS A 136 -12.74 4.61 7.15
C LYS A 136 -13.39 5.92 6.77
N ASP A 137 -12.71 7.04 7.01
CA ASP A 137 -13.28 8.35 6.71
C ASP A 137 -13.57 8.54 5.22
N ALA A 138 -12.67 8.07 4.35
CA ALA A 138 -12.81 8.21 2.91
C ALA A 138 -13.92 7.33 2.31
N VAL A 139 -14.18 6.17 2.92
CA VAL A 139 -15.21 5.21 2.51
C VAL A 139 -16.57 5.60 3.08
N MET A 140 -16.62 6.04 4.34
CA MET A 140 -17.86 6.42 5.02
C MET A 140 -18.36 7.81 4.61
N ASN A 141 -17.47 8.70 4.18
CA ASN A 141 -17.79 10.08 3.77
C ASN A 141 -17.16 10.41 2.41
N PRO A 142 -17.57 9.71 1.32
CA PRO A 142 -17.02 9.99 -0.01
C PRO A 142 -17.37 11.43 -0.42
N LYS A 143 -16.36 12.19 -0.83
CA LYS A 143 -16.52 13.58 -1.33
C LYS A 143 -17.04 13.61 -2.75
#